data_AF-A0A9P5P520-F1
#
_entry.id   AF-A0A9P5P520-F1
#
_cell.length_a   1.000
_cell.length_b   1.000
_cell.length_c   1.000
_cell.angle_alpha   90.00
_cell.angle_beta   90.00
_cell.angle_gamma   90.00
#
_symmetry.space_group_name_H-M   'P 1'
#
loop_
_entity.id
_entity.type
_entity.pdbx_description
1 polymer ?
#
loop_
_entity_poly.entity_id
_entity_poly.type
_entity_poly.pdbx_seq_one_letter_code
_entity_poly.pdbx_strand_id
1 'polypeptide(L)' 'MPSEETKERISKVIEVGRTVLHYGWIPLIIYVGFTRSNPQPSLIKYVFPILLFLFFALTVSFRLISPLA' A
#
# COMPACT_ATOMS: atom_id res chain seq x y z
N MET A 1 -16.05 34.65 13.30
CA MET A 1 -16.33 33.32 12.73
C MET A 1 -15.61 33.21 11.39
N PRO A 2 -14.87 32.13 11.10
CA PRO A 2 -14.24 31.96 9.79
C PRO A 2 -15.32 32.00 8.70
N SER A 3 -15.03 32.65 7.57
CA SER A 3 -15.95 32.73 6.43
C SER A 3 -16.29 31.33 5.91
N GLU A 4 -17.49 31.15 5.34
CA GLU A 4 -17.91 29.86 4.79
C GLU A 4 -16.94 29.34 3.72
N GLU A 5 -16.34 30.24 2.93
CA GLU A 5 -15.25 29.92 2.00
C GLU A 5 -14.01 29.34 2.70
N THR A 6 -13.62 29.90 3.85
CA THR A 6 -12.49 29.39 4.63
C THR A 6 -12.81 27.99 5.18
N LYS A 7 -14.04 27.76 5.64
CA LYS A 7 -14.48 26.44 6.11
C LYS A 7 -14.47 25.41 4.98
N GLU A 8 -14.99 25.75 3.80
CA GLU A 8 -14.95 24.85 2.63
C GLU A 8 -13.53 24.48 2.24
N ARG A 9 -12.61 25.45 2.21
CA ARG A 9 -11.20 25.19 1.90
C ARG A 9 -10.56 24.25 2.91
N ILE A 10 -10.80 24.47 4.20
CA ILE A 10 -10.29 23.60 5.27
C ILE A 10 -10.86 22.18 5.13
N SER A 11 -12.17 22.06 4.89
CA SER A 11 -12.83 20.76 4.68
C SER A 11 -12.21 20.00 3.50
N LYS A 12 -11.98 20.68 2.36
CA LYS A 12 -11.33 20.07 1.19
C LYS A 12 -9.90 19.60 1.50
N VAL A 13 -9.12 20.40 2.21
CA VAL A 13 -7.75 20.01 2.59
C VAL A 13 -7.75 18.80 3.53
N ILE A 14 -8.67 18.74 4.47
CA ILE A 14 -8.81 17.60 5.40
C ILE A 14 -9.21 16.33 4.64
N GLU A 15 -10.13 16.44 3.69
CA GLU A 15 -10.57 15.32 2.86
C GLU A 15 -9.41 14.74 2.05
N VAL A 16 -8.64 15.59 1.36
CA VAL A 16 -7.43 15.17 0.64
C VAL A 16 -6.39 14.61 1.61
N GLY A 17 -6.17 15.28 2.74
CA GLY A 17 -5.22 14.86 3.77
C GLY A 17 -5.52 13.47 4.32
N ARG A 18 -6.80 13.11 4.50
CA ARG A 18 -7.23 11.77 4.92
C ARG A 18 -6.78 10.71 3.91
N THR A 19 -6.99 10.95 2.63
CA THR A 19 -6.58 10.04 1.55
C THR A 19 -5.06 9.90 1.49
N VAL A 20 -4.33 11.01 1.54
CA VAL A 20 -2.86 11.01 1.53
C VAL A 20 -2.29 10.26 2.72
N LEU A 21 -2.80 10.49 3.93
CA LEU A 21 -2.34 9.77 5.12
C LEU A 21 -2.70 8.27 5.04
N HIS A 22 -3.91 7.93 4.59
CA HIS A 22 -4.38 6.55 4.52
C HIS A 22 -3.59 5.69 3.52
N TYR A 23 -3.22 6.25 2.36
CA TYR A 23 -2.46 5.51 1.36
C TYR A 23 -0.94 5.77 1.41
N GLY A 24 -0.54 6.91 1.97
CA GLY A 24 0.86 7.34 2.02
C GLY A 24 1.64 6.84 3.23
N TRP A 25 0.99 6.41 4.32
CA TRP A 25 1.71 6.01 5.54
C TRP A 25 2.62 4.80 5.32
N ILE A 26 2.18 3.76 4.58
CA ILE A 26 2.99 2.57 4.30
C ILE A 26 4.22 2.92 3.44
N PRO A 27 4.07 3.58 2.27
CA PRO A 27 5.23 4.00 1.47
C PRO A 27 6.23 4.86 2.26
N LEU A 28 5.73 5.77 3.11
CA LEU A 28 6.58 6.64 3.91
C LEU A 28 7.44 5.84 4.90
N ILE A 29 6.86 4.90 5.63
CA ILE A 29 7.60 4.05 6.58
C ILE A 29 8.65 3.21 5.84
N ILE A 30 8.28 2.61 4.70
CA ILE A 30 9.20 1.81 3.88
C ILE A 30 10.36 2.69 3.40
N TYR A 31 10.08 3.91 2.93
CA TYR A 31 11.10 4.84 2.45
C TYR A 31 12.09 5.23 3.57
N VAL A 32 11.60 5.54 4.76
CA VAL A 32 12.45 5.86 5.91
C VAL A 32 13.33 4.65 6.29
N GLY A 33 12.73 3.45 6.38
CA GLY A 33 13.48 2.22 6.66
C GLY A 33 14.54 1.93 5.60
N PHE A 34 14.22 2.12 4.33
CA PHE A 34 15.14 1.91 3.21
C PHE A 34 16.33 2.88 3.25
N THR A 35 16.07 4.17 3.46
CA THR A 35 17.12 5.22 3.40
C THR A 35 18.02 5.28 4.64
N ARG A 36 17.56 4.79 5.79
CA ARG A 36 18.31 4.84 7.06
C ARG A 36 19.00 3.54 7.44
N SER A 37 18.77 2.46 6.71
CA SER A 37 19.41 1.17 6.96
C SER A 37 20.76 1.06 6.25
N ASN A 38 21.76 0.51 6.94
CA ASN A 38 23.05 0.15 6.34
C ASN A 38 23.36 -1.32 6.68
N PRO A 39 23.46 -2.22 5.68
CA PRO A 39 23.29 -1.97 4.24
C PRO A 39 21.84 -1.64 3.85
N GLN A 40 21.66 -0.92 2.74
CA GLN A 40 20.31 -0.64 2.22
C GLN A 40 19.59 -1.94 1.85
N PRO A 41 18.32 -2.13 2.28
CA PRO A 41 17.59 -3.36 2.06
C PRO A 41 17.13 -3.48 0.60
N SER A 42 17.31 -4.66 -0.01
CA SER A 42 16.77 -4.91 -1.36
C SER A 42 15.26 -5.14 -1.31
N LEU A 43 14.48 -4.34 -2.05
CA LEU A 43 13.02 -4.48 -2.16
C LEU A 43 12.60 -5.83 -2.76
N ILE A 44 13.46 -6.45 -3.58
CA ILE A 44 13.22 -7.76 -4.21
C ILE A 44 12.99 -8.84 -3.15
N LYS A 45 13.60 -8.73 -1.96
CA LYS A 45 13.43 -9.69 -0.86
C LYS A 45 11.99 -9.81 -0.37
N TYR A 46 11.17 -8.77 -0.56
CA TYR A 46 9.78 -8.75 -0.09
C TYR A 46 8.77 -9.02 -1.22
N VAL A 47 9.02 -8.50 -2.42
CA VAL A 47 8.10 -8.64 -3.57
C VAL A 47 8.07 -10.07 -4.09
N PHE A 48 9.22 -10.73 -4.18
CA PHE A 48 9.34 -12.06 -4.78
C PHE A 48 8.59 -13.16 -4.02
N PRO A 49 8.70 -13.29 -2.68
CA PRO A 49 7.96 -14.31 -1.94
C PRO A 49 6.44 -14.09 -1.97
N ILE A 50 5.97 -12.83 -1.96
CA ILE A 50 4.54 -12.50 -2.07
C ILE A 50 4.01 -12.88 -3.46
N LEU A 51 4.74 -12.53 -4.52
CA LEU A 51 4.35 -12.89 -5.88
C LEU A 51 4.30 -14.41 -6.09
N LEU A 52 5.29 -15.13 -5.56
CA LEU A 52 5.35 -16.59 -5.62
C LEU A 52 4.20 -17.24 -4.83
N PHE A 53 3.89 -16.72 -3.64
CA PHE A 53 2.76 -17.18 -2.83
C PHE A 53 1.42 -16.95 -3.55
N LEU A 54 1.22 -15.78 -4.14
CA LEU A 54 0.01 -15.47 -4.91
C LEU A 54 -0.12 -16.36 -6.15
N PHE A 55 0.99 -16.63 -6.86
CA PHE A 55 1.01 -17.55 -8.00
C PHE A 55 0.67 -18.98 -7.58
N PHE A 56 1.24 -19.46 -6.48
CA PHE A 56 0.95 -20.79 -5.94
C PHE A 56 -0.51 -20.89 -5.48
N ALA A 57 -1.01 -19.91 -4.72
CA ALA A 57 -2.39 -19.85 -4.27
C ALA A 57 -3.36 -19.85 -5.45
N LEU A 58 -3.09 -19.06 -6.48
CA LEU A 58 -3.87 -19.02 -7.72
C LEU A 58 -3.89 -20.38 -8.41
N THR A 59 -2.74 -21.04 -8.53
CA THR A 59 -2.61 -22.37 -9.15
C THR A 59 -3.38 -23.44 -8.36
N VAL A 60 -3.34 -23.41 -7.03
CA VAL A 60 -4.10 -24.33 -6.16
C VAL A 60 -5.60 -24.06 -6.29
N SER A 61 -6.03 -22.80 -6.25
CA SER A 61 -7.44 -22.42 -6.45
C SER A 61 -7.97 -22.89 -7.81
N PHE A 62 -7.23 -22.69 -8.89
CA PHE A 62 -7.62 -23.20 -10.22
C PHE A 62 -7.75 -24.72 -10.25
N ARG A 63 -6.83 -25.46 -9.60
CA ARG A 63 -6.89 -26.92 -9.50
C ARG A 63 -8.12 -27.41 -8.71
N LEU A 64 -8.51 -26.69 -7.65
CA LEU A 64 -9.66 -27.06 -6.82
C LEU A 64 -11.02 -26.78 -7.49
N ILE A 65 -11.06 -25.86 -8.46
CA ILE A 65 -12.30 -25.45 -9.15
C ILE A 65 -12.45 -26.17 -10.50
N SER A 66 -11.38 -26.79 -11.03
CA SER A 66 -11.46 -27.51 -12.30
C SER A 66 -12.26 -28.82 -12.15
N PRO A 67 -13.29 -29.08 -12.98
CA PRO A 67 -14.06 -30.33 -12.93
C PRO A 67 -13.33 -31.53 -13.57
N LEU A 68 -12.01 -31.44 -13.75
CA LEU A 68 -11.17 -32.43 -14.46
C LEU A 68 -10.13 -33.11 -13.55
N ALA A 69 -10.35 -33.12 -12.23
CA ALA A 69 -9.58 -33.93 -11.28
C ALA A 69 -10.35 -35.19 -10.86
#